data_AF-A0A2D8JCZ5-F1
#
_entry.id   AF-A0A2D8JCZ5-F1
#
_cell.length_a   1.000
_cell.length_b   1.000
_cell.length_c   1.000
_cell.angle_alpha   90.00
_cell.angle_beta   90.00
_cell.angle_gamma   90.00
#
_symmetry.space_group_name_H-M   'P 1'
#
loop_
_entity.id
_entity.type
_entity.pdbx_description
1 polymer ?
#
loop_
_entity_poly.entity_id
_entity_poly.type
_entity_poly.pdbx_seq_one_letter_code
_entity_poly.pdbx_strand_id
1 'polypeptide(L)'
;MTGVSHVTPGFVAIATLFCLALVDPGDAKAQLSYQSGQNVSPAYEGWIQNEDGSKTMVFGYMNRNWSEELDVPIGKDNFLSPGPEDQGQPTHFRPRRNRFVFKVRVPADFDEELVWTLTTDGKTEHAYGTLGIDQALDDIVIASETGALGVGSSTAEVRANRAPSITIESGSQYSVRVGQPLELVVRMDDDGLSEAYEGWISRRERAAAAAAAREEPPRLSRGQLRPPIRITVQKAVWHHVAWFMYRSEGGGTPSFDPPQVKTWEDTRTGANSPWAPLWTRPPIPQDGIWRTTVSFDEPGTYILRARGDDGALYHDQDVTIVVSAIASE
;
A
#
# COMPACT_ATOMS: atom_id res chain seq x y z
N MET A 1 -34.79 12.17 -94.06
CA MET A 1 -33.74 11.12 -94.08
C MET A 1 -32.70 11.52 -93.04
N THR A 2 -32.88 11.02 -91.80
CA THR A 2 -31.96 10.01 -91.19
C THR A 2 -30.54 10.58 -91.06
N GLY A 3 -30.07 11.13 -89.94
CA GLY A 3 -30.27 10.77 -88.55
C GLY A 3 -29.23 9.71 -88.15
N VAL A 4 -28.08 10.13 -87.59
CA VAL A 4 -27.30 9.42 -86.55
C VAL A 4 -26.43 10.45 -85.82
N SER A 5 -26.52 10.38 -84.50
CA SER A 5 -25.95 11.22 -83.46
C SER A 5 -24.47 10.90 -83.20
N HIS A 6 -23.65 11.92 -82.90
CA HIS A 6 -22.40 11.74 -82.16
C HIS A 6 -22.48 12.53 -80.85
N VAL A 7 -22.63 11.78 -79.76
CA VAL A 7 -22.63 12.24 -78.38
C VAL A 7 -21.17 12.43 -77.94
N THR A 8 -20.88 13.61 -77.42
CA THR A 8 -19.60 14.01 -76.81
C THR A 8 -19.38 13.24 -75.51
N PRO A 9 -18.19 12.67 -75.24
CA PRO A 9 -17.93 12.00 -73.97
C PRO A 9 -17.78 13.05 -72.85
N GLY A 10 -18.75 13.06 -71.94
CA GLY A 10 -18.67 13.78 -70.67
C GLY A 10 -17.62 13.13 -69.76
N PHE A 11 -16.70 13.95 -69.26
CA PHE A 11 -15.79 13.58 -68.19
C PHE A 11 -16.59 13.21 -66.94
N VAL A 12 -16.59 11.93 -66.58
CA VAL A 12 -17.08 11.43 -65.29
C VAL A 12 -16.08 11.88 -64.23
N ALA A 13 -16.48 12.85 -63.43
CA ALA A 13 -15.79 13.20 -62.19
C ALA A 13 -15.92 12.04 -61.20
N ILE A 14 -14.79 11.38 -60.91
CA ILE A 14 -14.69 10.40 -59.82
C ILE A 14 -14.73 11.18 -58.52
N ALA A 15 -15.91 11.28 -57.90
CA ALA A 15 -16.07 11.76 -56.54
C ALA A 15 -15.58 10.67 -55.58
N THR A 16 -14.35 10.83 -55.07
CA THR A 16 -13.81 9.98 -54.00
C THR A 16 -14.56 10.28 -52.71
N LEU A 17 -15.48 9.41 -52.33
CA LEU A 17 -16.18 9.46 -51.05
C LEU A 17 -15.19 9.06 -49.94
N PHE A 18 -14.52 10.04 -49.32
CA PHE A 18 -13.79 9.83 -48.07
C PHE A 18 -14.81 9.66 -46.94
N CYS A 19 -15.23 8.42 -46.68
CA CYS A 19 -15.87 8.08 -45.43
C CYS A 19 -14.81 8.22 -44.31
N LEU A 20 -14.73 9.41 -43.70
CA LEU A 20 -14.22 9.51 -42.35
C LEU A 20 -15.21 8.74 -41.47
N ALA A 21 -14.89 7.48 -41.21
CA ALA A 21 -15.43 6.80 -40.04
C ALA A 21 -14.97 7.62 -38.83
N LEU A 22 -15.88 8.45 -38.32
CA LEU A 22 -15.84 8.91 -36.94
C LEU A 22 -15.93 7.64 -36.11
N VAL A 23 -14.76 7.08 -35.79
CA VAL A 23 -14.64 6.13 -34.69
C VAL A 23 -15.03 6.96 -33.48
N ASP A 24 -16.28 6.86 -33.08
CA ASP A 24 -16.71 7.20 -31.74
C ASP A 24 -15.76 6.44 -30.83
N PRO A 25 -14.93 7.11 -30.00
CA PRO A 25 -14.14 6.42 -29.00
C PRO A 25 -15.14 5.90 -27.98
N GLY A 26 -15.82 4.81 -28.33
CA GLY A 26 -16.82 4.16 -27.52
C GLY A 26 -16.18 3.94 -26.17
N ASP A 27 -16.84 4.49 -25.14
CA ASP A 27 -16.47 4.46 -23.73
C ASP A 27 -15.43 3.38 -23.44
N ALA A 28 -14.16 3.74 -23.60
CA ALA A 28 -13.13 3.09 -22.85
C ALA A 28 -13.53 3.41 -21.42
N LYS A 29 -14.15 2.44 -20.74
CA LYS A 29 -14.26 2.45 -19.29
C LYS A 29 -12.83 2.41 -18.76
N ALA A 30 -12.15 3.55 -18.83
CA ALA A 30 -11.02 3.85 -17.99
C ALA A 30 -11.46 3.43 -16.59
N GLN A 31 -10.61 2.69 -15.90
CA GLN A 31 -10.83 2.29 -14.51
C GLN A 31 -11.37 3.52 -13.78
N LEU A 32 -12.66 3.51 -13.41
CA LEU A 32 -13.29 4.66 -12.78
C LEU A 32 -12.47 4.95 -11.52
N SER A 33 -11.80 6.10 -11.50
CA SER A 33 -10.97 6.53 -10.40
C SER A 33 -11.76 7.54 -9.60
N TYR A 34 -12.04 7.20 -8.34
CA TYR A 34 -12.84 8.02 -7.44
C TYR A 34 -11.94 8.67 -6.41
N GLN A 35 -12.09 9.97 -6.19
CA GLN A 35 -11.38 10.65 -5.11
C GLN A 35 -11.96 10.27 -3.74
N SER A 36 -13.29 10.14 -3.68
CA SER A 36 -14.11 9.88 -2.49
C SER A 36 -15.47 9.28 -2.90
N GLY A 37 -16.27 8.91 -1.91
CA GLY A 37 -17.66 8.47 -2.04
C GLY A 37 -17.81 7.05 -2.59
N GLN A 38 -16.86 6.16 -2.28
CA GLN A 38 -16.95 4.74 -2.61
C GLN A 38 -16.73 3.87 -1.38
N ASN A 39 -17.32 2.67 -1.41
CA ASN A 39 -17.15 1.68 -0.36
C ASN A 39 -15.76 1.03 -0.34
N VAL A 40 -15.42 0.46 0.81
CA VAL A 40 -14.28 -0.44 1.03
C VAL A 40 -14.71 -1.88 0.75
N SER A 41 -13.86 -2.63 0.06
CA SER A 41 -14.01 -4.07 -0.15
C SER A 41 -13.00 -4.81 0.73
N PRO A 42 -13.43 -5.58 1.74
CA PRO A 42 -12.54 -6.49 2.46
C PRO A 42 -12.03 -7.57 1.50
N ALA A 43 -10.87 -8.14 1.81
CA ALA A 43 -10.22 -9.17 1.03
C ALA A 43 -9.61 -10.23 1.95
N TYR A 44 -9.87 -11.50 1.63
CA TYR A 44 -9.11 -12.60 2.19
C TYR A 44 -7.82 -12.76 1.38
N GLU A 45 -6.68 -12.74 2.06
CA GLU A 45 -5.36 -12.79 1.42
C GLU A 45 -4.77 -14.20 1.44
N GLY A 46 -5.34 -15.11 2.26
CA GLY A 46 -4.87 -16.49 2.40
C GLY A 46 -4.52 -16.86 3.84
N TRP A 47 -3.84 -17.99 4.03
CA TRP A 47 -3.50 -18.50 5.36
C TRP A 47 -2.06 -18.98 5.45
N ILE A 48 -1.49 -18.89 6.66
CA ILE A 48 -0.12 -19.32 6.99
C ILE A 48 -0.20 -20.52 7.94
N GLN A 49 0.59 -21.57 7.66
CA GLN A 49 0.79 -22.70 8.58
C GLN A 49 1.68 -22.28 9.74
N ASN A 50 1.23 -22.50 10.99
CA ASN A 50 2.06 -22.32 12.17
C ASN A 50 2.74 -23.64 12.58
N GLU A 51 3.85 -23.56 13.32
CA GLU A 51 4.63 -24.73 13.79
C GLU A 51 3.83 -25.66 14.71
N ASP A 52 2.92 -25.12 15.52
CA ASP A 52 2.07 -25.87 16.44
C ASP A 52 0.84 -26.53 15.77
N GLY A 53 0.76 -26.49 14.43
CA GLY A 53 -0.33 -27.05 13.64
C GLY A 53 -1.50 -26.10 13.39
N SER A 54 -1.68 -25.07 14.23
CA SER A 54 -2.70 -24.04 14.03
C SER A 54 -2.48 -23.25 12.74
N LYS A 55 -3.48 -22.47 12.32
CA LYS A 55 -3.39 -21.66 11.10
C LYS A 55 -3.57 -20.18 11.42
N THR A 56 -2.95 -19.33 10.62
CA THR A 56 -3.12 -17.87 10.71
C THR A 56 -3.74 -17.38 9.43
N MET A 57 -5.00 -16.95 9.48
CA MET A 57 -5.73 -16.39 8.36
C MET A 57 -5.40 -14.90 8.21
N VAL A 58 -5.16 -14.45 6.99
CA VAL A 58 -4.65 -13.10 6.70
C VAL A 58 -5.66 -12.35 5.85
N PHE A 59 -5.93 -11.11 6.23
CA PHE A 59 -6.93 -10.26 5.60
C PHE A 59 -6.34 -8.91 5.22
N GLY A 60 -6.85 -8.33 4.15
CA GLY A 60 -6.53 -7.00 3.64
C GLY A 60 -7.79 -6.35 3.09
N TYR A 61 -7.68 -5.20 2.43
CA TYR A 61 -8.84 -4.55 1.84
C TYR A 61 -8.45 -3.64 0.68
N MET A 62 -9.43 -3.31 -0.13
CA MET A 62 -9.38 -2.27 -1.14
C MET A 62 -10.32 -1.13 -0.77
N ASN A 63 -9.79 0.00 -0.32
CA ASN A 63 -10.54 1.24 -0.30
C ASN A 63 -10.53 1.79 -1.74
N ARG A 64 -11.72 1.90 -2.34
CA ARG A 64 -11.83 2.28 -3.76
C ARG A 64 -11.50 3.75 -4.02
N ASN A 65 -11.40 4.56 -2.98
CA ASN A 65 -11.07 5.97 -3.02
C ASN A 65 -9.56 6.22 -3.14
N TRP A 66 -9.18 7.33 -3.76
CA TRP A 66 -7.79 7.79 -3.87
C TRP A 66 -7.35 8.74 -2.76
N SER A 67 -8.31 9.40 -2.11
CA SER A 67 -8.04 10.44 -1.11
C SER A 67 -8.84 10.23 0.18
N GLU A 68 -10.07 9.75 0.09
CA GLU A 68 -10.91 9.51 1.27
C GLU A 68 -10.45 8.29 2.09
N GLU A 69 -10.32 8.52 3.39
CA GLU A 69 -10.18 7.52 4.44
C GLU A 69 -11.53 7.35 5.12
N LEU A 70 -11.82 6.14 5.59
CA LEU A 70 -13.11 5.81 6.20
C LEU A 70 -12.88 5.23 7.59
N ASP A 71 -13.73 5.58 8.54
CA ASP A 71 -13.71 5.05 9.90
C ASP A 71 -14.97 4.22 10.14
N VAL A 72 -14.79 2.96 10.53
CA VAL A 72 -15.88 2.05 10.88
C VAL A 72 -15.52 1.33 12.18
N PRO A 73 -16.14 1.71 13.31
CA PRO A 73 -15.95 1.04 14.59
C PRO A 73 -16.31 -0.44 14.51
N ILE A 74 -15.72 -1.25 15.39
CA ILE A 74 -16.13 -2.64 15.57
C ILE A 74 -17.62 -2.70 15.93
N GLY A 75 -18.36 -3.62 15.33
CA GLY A 75 -19.77 -3.86 15.59
C GLY A 75 -20.51 -4.27 14.34
N LYS A 76 -21.81 -3.95 14.26
CA LYS A 76 -22.71 -4.43 13.19
C LYS A 76 -22.26 -4.15 11.74
N ASP A 77 -21.41 -3.15 11.54
CA ASP A 77 -20.91 -2.74 10.22
C ASP A 77 -19.44 -3.14 10.00
N ASN A 78 -18.77 -3.73 10.99
CA ASN A 78 -17.38 -4.19 10.91
C ASN A 78 -17.11 -5.29 11.95
N PHE A 79 -17.33 -6.54 11.57
CA PHE A 79 -17.22 -7.69 12.48
C PHE A 79 -16.72 -8.94 11.78
N LEU A 80 -16.14 -9.87 12.56
CA LEU A 80 -15.87 -11.23 12.12
C LEU A 80 -16.84 -12.24 12.73
N SER A 81 -17.05 -13.33 12.00
CA SER A 81 -17.77 -14.52 12.47
C SER A 81 -17.22 -15.78 11.78
N PRO A 82 -17.16 -16.95 12.45
CA PRO A 82 -17.58 -17.22 13.82
C PRO A 82 -16.62 -16.66 14.87
N GLY A 83 -17.02 -16.72 16.15
CA GLY A 83 -16.24 -16.20 17.28
C GLY A 83 -16.65 -14.78 17.69
N PRO A 84 -15.81 -14.09 18.48
CA PRO A 84 -16.02 -12.69 18.84
C PRO A 84 -16.08 -11.78 17.61
N GLU A 85 -16.86 -10.69 17.70
CA GLU A 85 -16.94 -9.71 16.61
C GLU A 85 -15.61 -8.99 16.38
N ASP A 86 -14.86 -8.69 17.45
CA ASP A 86 -13.50 -8.15 17.41
C ASP A 86 -12.48 -9.29 17.40
N GLN A 87 -11.78 -9.45 16.29
CA GLN A 87 -10.64 -10.38 16.19
C GLN A 87 -9.39 -9.68 15.67
N GLY A 88 -9.32 -8.35 15.84
CA GLY A 88 -8.15 -7.56 15.47
C GLY A 88 -8.26 -6.82 14.14
N GLN A 89 -9.40 -6.79 13.45
CA GLN A 89 -9.62 -6.03 12.19
C GLN A 89 -9.44 -4.50 12.34
N PRO A 90 -9.03 -3.75 11.31
CA PRO A 90 -8.88 -2.29 11.42
C PRO A 90 -10.23 -1.60 11.66
N THR A 91 -10.19 -0.41 12.27
CA THR A 91 -11.34 0.53 12.27
C THR A 91 -11.10 1.76 11.42
N HIS A 92 -9.86 1.97 10.97
CA HIS A 92 -9.47 3.07 10.08
C HIS A 92 -8.97 2.53 8.73
N PHE A 93 -9.63 2.95 7.64
CA PHE A 93 -9.49 2.40 6.30
C PHE A 93 -8.87 3.41 5.33
N ARG A 94 -7.54 3.32 5.19
CA ARG A 94 -6.72 4.18 4.32
C ARG A 94 -6.96 3.87 2.84
N PRO A 95 -6.59 4.77 1.91
CA PRO A 95 -6.98 4.65 0.52
C PRO A 95 -6.36 3.42 -0.16
N ARG A 96 -6.93 3.04 -1.30
CA ARG A 96 -6.38 2.02 -2.21
C ARG A 96 -6.19 0.64 -1.55
N ARG A 97 -5.29 -0.16 -2.14
CA ARG A 97 -5.08 -1.56 -1.75
C ARG A 97 -4.14 -1.62 -0.55
N ASN A 98 -4.67 -2.11 0.56
CA ASN A 98 -3.96 -2.41 1.79
C ASN A 98 -3.90 -3.93 1.91
N ARG A 99 -2.76 -4.54 1.59
CA ARG A 99 -2.59 -6.00 1.66
C ARG A 99 -2.10 -6.41 3.04
N PHE A 100 -2.50 -7.62 3.44
CA PHE A 100 -1.99 -8.29 4.64
C PHE A 100 -2.02 -7.38 5.87
N VAL A 101 -3.21 -6.83 6.14
CA VAL A 101 -3.44 -5.81 7.15
C VAL A 101 -3.57 -6.43 8.53
N PHE A 102 -4.31 -7.53 8.67
CA PHE A 102 -4.47 -8.17 9.98
C PHE A 102 -4.57 -9.67 9.87
N LYS A 103 -4.40 -10.33 11.00
CA LYS A 103 -4.22 -11.77 11.09
C LYS A 103 -5.12 -12.32 12.20
N VAL A 104 -5.77 -13.45 11.92
CA VAL A 104 -6.60 -14.17 12.89
C VAL A 104 -6.06 -15.59 13.00
N ARG A 105 -5.67 -16.00 14.22
CA ARG A 105 -5.22 -17.37 14.46
C ARG A 105 -6.43 -18.26 14.71
N VAL A 106 -6.53 -19.34 13.95
CA VAL A 106 -7.55 -20.38 14.12
C VAL A 106 -6.91 -21.70 14.55
N PRO A 107 -7.64 -22.56 15.28
CA PRO A 107 -7.15 -23.87 15.71
C PRO A 107 -6.67 -24.77 14.56
N ALA A 108 -5.88 -25.80 14.88
CA ALA A 108 -5.33 -26.72 13.90
C ALA A 108 -6.41 -27.56 13.17
N ASP A 109 -7.52 -27.81 13.86
CA ASP A 109 -8.70 -28.56 13.44
C ASP A 109 -9.84 -27.66 12.94
N PHE A 110 -9.57 -26.37 12.69
CA PHE A 110 -10.57 -25.46 12.12
C PHE A 110 -11.04 -25.96 10.74
N ASP A 111 -12.35 -26.19 10.61
CA ASP A 111 -13.00 -26.70 9.41
C ASP A 111 -14.18 -25.83 8.93
N GLU A 112 -14.33 -24.64 9.52
CA GLU A 112 -15.36 -23.66 9.19
C GLU A 112 -14.84 -22.58 8.21
N GLU A 113 -15.69 -21.60 7.90
CA GLU A 113 -15.33 -20.40 7.13
C GLU A 113 -15.32 -19.18 8.06
N LEU A 114 -14.23 -18.41 8.03
CA LEU A 114 -14.13 -17.15 8.78
C LEU A 114 -14.50 -15.98 7.88
N VAL A 115 -15.59 -15.30 8.19
CA VAL A 115 -16.14 -14.21 7.39
C VAL A 115 -15.86 -12.87 8.06
N TRP A 116 -15.21 -11.97 7.34
CA TRP A 116 -15.15 -10.55 7.72
C TRP A 116 -16.21 -9.77 6.94
N THR A 117 -17.16 -9.19 7.66
CA THR A 117 -18.23 -8.34 7.12
C THR A 117 -17.91 -6.88 7.34
N LEU A 118 -17.98 -6.08 6.28
CA LEU A 118 -17.72 -4.65 6.31
C LEU A 118 -18.79 -3.88 5.53
N THR A 119 -19.45 -2.95 6.20
CA THR A 119 -20.42 -2.01 5.61
C THR A 119 -19.83 -0.61 5.60
N THR A 120 -19.65 -0.07 4.40
CA THR A 120 -19.14 1.29 4.17
C THR A 120 -19.93 1.95 3.05
N ASP A 121 -20.19 3.25 3.15
CA ASP A 121 -20.92 4.01 2.12
C ASP A 121 -22.25 3.32 1.69
N GLY A 122 -22.99 2.81 2.68
CA GLY A 122 -24.26 2.12 2.47
C GLY A 122 -24.17 0.73 1.81
N LYS A 123 -22.96 0.22 1.53
CA LYS A 123 -22.75 -1.09 0.92
C LYS A 123 -22.05 -2.05 1.86
N THR A 124 -22.62 -3.24 2.01
CA THR A 124 -22.01 -4.38 2.72
C THR A 124 -21.23 -5.25 1.73
N GLU A 125 -19.98 -5.56 2.09
CA GLU A 125 -19.10 -6.49 1.38
C GLU A 125 -18.55 -7.52 2.39
N HIS A 126 -18.02 -8.63 1.87
CA HIS A 126 -17.53 -9.75 2.68
C HIS A 126 -16.18 -10.26 2.17
N ALA A 127 -15.31 -10.67 3.09
CA ALA A 127 -14.16 -11.51 2.82
C ALA A 127 -14.37 -12.87 3.45
N TYR A 128 -14.39 -13.92 2.63
CA TYR A 128 -14.62 -15.29 3.03
C TYR A 128 -13.28 -16.01 3.16
N GLY A 129 -12.89 -16.33 4.38
CA GLY A 129 -11.66 -17.02 4.69
C GLY A 129 -11.86 -18.52 4.78
N THR A 130 -11.10 -19.27 3.99
CA THR A 130 -11.06 -20.75 4.03
C THR A 130 -9.62 -21.26 4.04
N LEU A 131 -9.41 -22.54 4.34
CA LEU A 131 -8.08 -23.15 4.40
C LEU A 131 -7.73 -23.93 3.11
N GLY A 132 -8.19 -23.43 1.95
CA GLY A 132 -7.90 -24.05 0.65
C GLY A 132 -6.39 -24.10 0.37
N ILE A 133 -5.88 -25.21 -0.16
CA ILE A 133 -4.43 -25.39 -0.37
C ILE A 133 -3.84 -24.36 -1.35
N ASP A 134 -4.63 -23.86 -2.28
CA ASP A 134 -4.29 -22.82 -3.25
C ASP A 134 -4.22 -21.40 -2.65
N GLN A 135 -4.66 -21.25 -1.40
CA GLN A 135 -4.66 -20.00 -0.63
C GLN A 135 -3.57 -19.97 0.44
N ALA A 136 -2.68 -20.97 0.46
CA ALA A 136 -1.55 -20.99 1.38
C ALA A 136 -0.57 -19.85 1.04
N LEU A 137 -0.20 -19.09 2.06
CA LEU A 137 0.77 -18.01 1.99
C LEU A 137 2.14 -18.51 2.48
N ASP A 138 3.16 -18.17 1.70
CA ASP A 138 4.55 -18.16 2.10
C ASP A 138 5.18 -16.80 1.81
N ASP A 139 6.43 -16.62 2.21
CA ASP A 139 7.16 -15.37 2.05
C ASP A 139 7.30 -14.97 0.57
N ILE A 140 7.38 -15.94 -0.35
CA ILE A 140 7.49 -15.67 -1.79
C ILE A 140 6.17 -15.19 -2.37
N VAL A 141 5.05 -15.79 -1.94
CA VAL A 141 3.72 -15.32 -2.32
C VAL A 141 3.51 -13.89 -1.81
N ILE A 142 3.83 -13.61 -0.55
CA ILE A 142 3.71 -12.25 0.02
C ILE A 142 4.58 -11.24 -0.77
N ALA A 143 5.84 -11.58 -1.04
CA ALA A 143 6.75 -10.74 -1.82
C ALA A 143 6.24 -10.52 -3.27
N SER A 144 5.69 -11.55 -3.89
CA SER A 144 5.11 -11.46 -5.24
C SER A 144 3.90 -10.54 -5.28
N GLU A 145 2.94 -10.73 -4.37
CA GLU A 145 1.67 -9.99 -4.32
C GLU A 145 1.85 -8.51 -3.96
N THR A 146 2.90 -8.17 -3.23
CA THR A 146 3.27 -6.75 -3.00
C THR A 146 3.99 -6.13 -4.18
N GLY A 147 4.44 -6.92 -5.15
CA GLY A 147 5.18 -6.48 -6.33
C GLY A 147 6.69 -6.32 -6.10
N ALA A 148 7.23 -6.91 -5.04
CA ALA A 148 8.67 -6.90 -4.75
C ALA A 148 9.46 -7.74 -5.77
N LEU A 149 8.83 -8.74 -6.38
CA LEU A 149 9.47 -9.65 -7.36
C LEU A 149 9.38 -9.16 -8.82
N GLY A 150 8.93 -7.92 -9.04
CA GLY A 150 8.82 -7.35 -10.39
C GLY A 150 7.85 -8.13 -11.27
N VAL A 151 8.38 -8.84 -12.27
CA VAL A 151 7.60 -9.71 -13.20
C VAL A 151 7.45 -11.15 -12.69
N GLY A 152 7.70 -11.39 -11.39
CA GLY A 152 7.60 -12.71 -10.76
C GLY A 152 8.91 -13.51 -10.79
N SER A 153 10.07 -12.85 -10.86
CA SER A 153 11.37 -13.52 -10.84
C SER A 153 11.88 -13.70 -9.40
N SER A 154 12.29 -14.92 -9.03
CA SER A 154 12.92 -15.19 -7.72
C SER A 154 14.34 -15.74 -7.87
N THR A 155 15.26 -15.20 -7.06
CA THR A 155 16.64 -15.69 -6.93
C THR A 155 16.82 -16.50 -5.64
N ALA A 156 18.02 -17.06 -5.41
CA ALA A 156 18.30 -17.78 -4.17
C ALA A 156 18.26 -16.84 -2.96
N GLU A 157 18.74 -15.62 -3.13
CA GLU A 157 18.73 -14.55 -2.13
C GLU A 157 17.29 -14.15 -1.77
N VAL A 158 16.44 -13.93 -2.77
CA VAL A 158 15.01 -13.64 -2.56
C VAL A 158 14.31 -14.76 -1.77
N ARG A 159 14.65 -16.03 -2.04
CA ARG A 159 14.07 -17.19 -1.33
C ARG A 159 14.65 -17.41 0.07
N ALA A 160 15.80 -16.81 0.37
CA ALA A 160 16.42 -16.89 1.68
C ALA A 160 16.00 -15.74 2.61
N ASN A 161 15.47 -14.64 2.04
CA ASN A 161 15.00 -13.47 2.75
C ASN A 161 13.98 -13.85 3.84
N ARG A 162 14.14 -13.28 5.03
CA ARG A 162 13.21 -13.46 6.14
C ARG A 162 12.53 -12.16 6.47
N ALA A 163 11.35 -12.22 7.05
CA ALA A 163 10.67 -11.01 7.48
C ALA A 163 11.51 -10.25 8.52
N PRO A 164 11.55 -8.92 8.46
CA PRO A 164 12.18 -8.12 9.50
C PRO A 164 11.50 -8.37 10.84
N SER A 165 12.18 -8.02 11.92
CA SER A 165 11.56 -7.91 13.25
C SER A 165 11.68 -6.48 13.74
N ILE A 166 10.60 -5.94 14.29
CA ILE A 166 10.61 -4.63 14.95
C ILE A 166 10.31 -4.76 16.43
N THR A 167 10.90 -3.88 17.23
CA THR A 167 10.63 -3.74 18.66
C THR A 167 10.43 -2.27 19.00
N ILE A 168 9.33 -1.94 19.66
CA ILE A 168 9.05 -0.58 20.15
C ILE A 168 9.71 -0.41 21.52
N GLU A 169 10.68 0.49 21.64
CA GLU A 169 11.53 0.61 22.83
C GLU A 169 10.83 1.30 24.00
N SER A 170 9.83 2.14 23.72
CA SER A 170 9.20 3.02 24.71
C SER A 170 7.95 2.42 25.37
N GLY A 171 7.62 1.14 25.09
CA GLY A 171 6.45 0.44 25.60
C GLY A 171 5.27 0.37 24.63
N SER A 172 4.16 -0.24 25.07
CA SER A 172 2.96 -0.48 24.25
C SER A 172 1.76 0.39 24.62
N GLN A 173 1.86 1.19 25.69
CA GLN A 173 0.78 2.07 26.14
C GLN A 173 1.33 3.44 26.54
N TYR A 174 0.67 4.49 26.09
CA TYR A 174 1.05 5.88 26.34
C TYR A 174 -0.16 6.70 26.78
N SER A 175 0.11 7.76 27.53
CA SER A 175 -0.89 8.77 27.88
C SER A 175 -0.31 10.16 27.64
N VAL A 176 -1.00 10.96 26.84
CA VAL A 176 -0.60 12.33 26.49
C VAL A 176 -1.80 13.26 26.55
N ARG A 177 -1.56 14.56 26.48
CA ARG A 177 -2.61 15.58 26.27
C ARG A 177 -2.70 15.93 24.80
N VAL A 178 -3.86 16.45 24.37
CA VAL A 178 -3.98 17.12 23.07
C VAL A 178 -2.85 18.14 22.89
N GLY A 179 -2.21 18.12 21.73
CA GLY A 179 -1.08 18.99 21.38
C GLY A 179 0.26 18.61 22.02
N GLN A 180 0.32 17.66 22.96
CA GLN A 180 1.58 17.19 23.53
C GLN A 180 2.26 16.20 22.55
N PRO A 181 3.47 16.50 22.06
CA PRO A 181 4.21 15.57 21.21
C PRO A 181 4.69 14.35 22.01
N LEU A 182 4.68 13.19 21.36
CA LEU A 182 5.21 11.92 21.85
C LEU A 182 6.26 11.40 20.87
N GLU A 183 7.45 11.07 21.35
CA GLU A 183 8.44 10.36 20.54
C GLU A 183 8.17 8.86 20.59
N LEU A 184 8.07 8.24 19.41
CA LEU A 184 7.97 6.81 19.19
C LEU A 184 9.30 6.31 18.64
N VAL A 185 9.84 5.27 19.29
CA VAL A 185 11.16 4.71 18.98
C VAL A 185 11.02 3.24 18.61
N VAL A 186 11.46 2.88 17.40
CA VAL A 186 11.37 1.53 16.83
C VAL A 186 12.76 1.04 16.43
N ARG A 187 13.17 -0.09 16.98
CA ARG A 187 14.35 -0.83 16.51
C ARG A 187 13.92 -1.88 15.49
N MET A 188 14.63 -1.97 14.37
CA MET A 188 14.42 -2.99 13.34
C MET A 188 15.66 -3.86 13.20
N ASP A 189 15.49 -5.18 13.28
CA ASP A 189 16.52 -6.19 13.01
C ASP A 189 16.10 -7.02 11.78
N ASP A 190 17.00 -7.23 10.83
CA ASP A 190 16.74 -7.91 9.56
C ASP A 190 18.05 -8.43 8.92
N ASP A 191 17.98 -9.51 8.15
CA ASP A 191 19.14 -10.18 7.54
C ASP A 191 19.81 -9.37 6.42
N GLY A 192 19.07 -8.48 5.75
CA GLY A 192 19.58 -7.59 4.70
C GLY A 192 19.91 -6.16 5.14
N LEU A 193 19.63 -5.77 6.39
CA LEU A 193 19.67 -4.36 6.81
C LEU A 193 21.07 -3.74 6.73
N SER A 194 22.11 -4.47 7.15
CA SER A 194 23.50 -3.95 7.14
C SER A 194 23.98 -3.68 5.71
N GLU A 195 23.76 -4.63 4.80
CA GLU A 195 24.09 -4.46 3.39
C GLU A 195 23.28 -3.33 2.75
N ALA A 196 22.01 -3.19 3.13
CA ALA A 196 21.14 -2.11 2.66
C ALA A 196 21.63 -0.72 3.09
N TYR A 197 22.18 -0.60 4.31
CA TYR A 197 22.80 0.62 4.83
C TYR A 197 24.07 0.99 4.07
N GLU A 198 25.01 0.05 3.92
CA GLU A 198 26.26 0.26 3.17
C GLU A 198 25.97 0.64 1.70
N GLY A 199 25.04 -0.07 1.07
CA GLY A 199 24.58 0.23 -0.28
C GLY A 199 23.92 1.60 -0.40
N TRP A 200 23.27 2.10 0.65
CA TRP A 200 22.70 3.45 0.69
C TRP A 200 23.78 4.53 0.78
N ILE A 201 24.74 4.41 1.70
CA ILE A 201 25.87 5.34 1.82
C ILE A 201 26.61 5.41 0.48
N SER A 202 27.01 4.26 -0.05
CA SER A 202 27.80 4.17 -1.27
C SER A 202 27.10 4.83 -2.48
N ARG A 203 25.77 4.69 -2.59
CA ARG A 203 24.97 5.38 -3.62
C ARG A 203 24.95 6.90 -3.42
N ARG A 204 24.78 7.35 -2.19
CA ARG A 204 24.76 8.78 -1.84
C ARG A 204 26.12 9.44 -2.13
N GLU A 205 27.21 8.79 -1.76
CA GLU A 205 28.57 9.28 -2.04
C GLU A 205 28.85 9.37 -3.54
N ARG A 206 28.49 8.33 -4.32
CA ARG A 206 28.61 8.37 -5.79
C ARG A 206 27.78 9.50 -6.39
N ALA A 207 26.56 9.71 -5.92
CA ALA A 207 25.70 10.79 -6.39
C ALA A 207 26.28 12.18 -6.06
N ALA A 208 26.80 12.37 -4.84
CA ALA A 208 27.45 13.59 -4.42
C ALA A 208 28.73 13.87 -5.22
N ALA A 209 29.59 12.86 -5.42
CA ALA A 209 30.79 12.97 -6.25
C ALA A 209 30.45 13.32 -7.70
N ALA A 210 29.44 12.66 -8.28
CA ALA A 210 28.96 12.96 -9.63
C ALA A 210 28.34 14.36 -9.75
N ALA A 211 27.71 14.88 -8.70
CA ALA A 211 27.18 16.25 -8.67
C ALA A 211 28.31 17.29 -8.53
N ALA A 212 29.32 17.01 -7.70
CA ALA A 212 30.48 17.89 -7.49
C ALA A 212 31.39 18.00 -8.72
N ALA A 213 31.47 16.95 -9.55
CA ALA A 213 32.26 16.93 -10.77
C ALA A 213 31.60 17.66 -11.97
N ARG A 214 30.46 18.34 -11.78
CA ARG A 214 29.73 19.01 -12.88
C ARG A 214 30.25 20.43 -13.12
N GLU A 215 30.89 20.63 -14.27
CA GLU A 215 31.19 21.97 -14.82
C GLU A 215 30.27 22.37 -16.00
N GLU A 216 29.44 21.45 -16.52
CA GLU A 216 28.55 21.66 -17.68
C GLU A 216 27.11 21.17 -17.43
N PRO A 217 26.11 21.60 -18.23
CA PRO A 217 24.75 21.03 -18.18
C PRO A 217 24.79 19.50 -18.29
N PRO A 218 24.04 18.77 -17.44
CA PRO A 218 24.15 17.32 -17.38
C PRO A 218 23.75 16.68 -18.70
N ARG A 219 24.69 15.95 -19.34
CA ARG A 219 24.35 15.03 -20.44
C ARG A 219 23.55 13.87 -19.87
N LEU A 220 22.25 13.87 -20.13
CA LEU A 220 21.37 12.75 -19.77
C LEU A 220 21.77 11.53 -20.60
N SER A 221 21.97 10.39 -19.93
CA SER A 221 22.16 9.10 -20.62
C SER A 221 20.91 8.73 -21.43
N ARG A 222 21.06 7.84 -22.43
CA ARG A 222 19.90 7.30 -23.17
C ARG A 222 18.84 6.69 -22.26
N GLY A 223 19.22 6.15 -21.10
CA GLY A 223 18.28 5.64 -20.10
C GLY A 223 17.53 6.77 -19.40
N GLN A 224 18.20 7.87 -19.05
CA GLN A 224 17.58 9.05 -18.43
C GLN A 224 16.66 9.82 -19.39
N LEU A 225 16.85 9.65 -20.70
CA LEU A 225 15.99 10.24 -21.73
C LEU A 225 14.75 9.37 -22.08
N ARG A 226 14.62 8.18 -21.49
CA ARG A 226 13.46 7.31 -21.69
C ARG A 226 12.50 7.45 -20.52
N PRO A 227 11.19 7.67 -20.78
CA PRO A 227 10.21 7.66 -19.69
C PRO A 227 10.22 6.29 -19.01
N PRO A 228 10.09 6.23 -17.67
CA PRO A 228 9.99 4.96 -16.96
C PRO A 228 8.78 4.16 -17.46
N ILE A 229 8.98 2.87 -17.73
CA ILE A 229 7.89 1.94 -18.06
C ILE A 229 7.73 1.00 -16.86
N ARG A 230 6.53 0.95 -16.29
CA ARG A 230 6.15 -0.01 -15.25
C ARG A 230 5.07 -0.93 -15.80
N ILE A 231 5.37 -2.22 -15.90
CA ILE A 231 4.41 -3.25 -16.33
C ILE A 231 3.78 -4.00 -15.15
N THR A 232 4.36 -3.86 -13.95
CA THR A 232 3.78 -4.30 -12.67
C THR A 232 3.85 -3.14 -11.66
N VAL A 233 3.23 -3.29 -10.50
CA VAL A 233 3.23 -2.24 -9.46
C VAL A 233 4.64 -1.93 -8.94
N GLN A 234 5.59 -2.87 -9.08
CA GLN A 234 7.03 -2.73 -8.80
C GLN A 234 7.32 -1.97 -7.50
N LYS A 235 6.96 -2.59 -6.38
CA LYS A 235 7.28 -2.05 -5.05
C LYS A 235 8.79 -1.86 -4.97
N ALA A 236 9.19 -0.70 -4.48
CA ALA A 236 10.58 -0.42 -4.19
C ALA A 236 11.03 -1.33 -3.03
N VAL A 237 12.00 -2.21 -3.26
CA VAL A 237 12.47 -3.20 -2.26
C VAL A 237 13.53 -2.59 -1.35
N TRP A 238 13.10 -2.04 -0.20
CA TRP A 238 13.99 -1.31 0.70
C TRP A 238 13.48 -1.27 2.16
N HIS A 239 14.40 -1.39 3.13
CA HIS A 239 14.15 -1.25 4.57
C HIS A 239 13.63 0.13 4.97
N HIS A 240 12.46 0.17 5.60
CA HIS A 240 11.91 1.36 6.24
C HIS A 240 10.97 0.99 7.39
N VAL A 241 10.74 1.95 8.28
CA VAL A 241 9.66 1.90 9.28
C VAL A 241 8.62 2.96 8.93
N ALA A 242 7.35 2.61 9.10
CA ALA A 242 6.22 3.53 8.97
C ALA A 242 5.26 3.37 10.15
N TRP A 243 4.78 4.50 10.66
CA TRP A 243 3.68 4.58 11.60
C TRP A 243 2.38 4.99 10.91
N PHE A 244 1.26 4.42 11.37
CA PHE A 244 -0.07 4.81 10.91
C PHE A 244 -1.14 4.52 11.94
N MET A 245 -2.27 5.23 11.84
CA MET A 245 -3.45 4.93 12.63
C MET A 245 -4.09 3.62 12.16
N TYR A 246 -4.24 2.67 13.08
CA TYR A 246 -4.81 1.35 12.82
C TYR A 246 -6.26 1.25 13.30
N ARG A 247 -6.49 1.76 14.51
CA ARG A 247 -7.83 1.93 15.08
C ARG A 247 -7.91 3.26 15.82
N SER A 248 -9.11 3.81 15.90
CA SER A 248 -9.42 4.99 16.70
C SER A 248 -10.83 4.89 17.26
N GLU A 249 -10.98 5.37 18.49
CA GLU A 249 -12.27 5.73 19.10
C GLU A 249 -12.48 7.26 19.14
N GLY A 250 -11.45 8.05 18.78
CA GLY A 250 -11.50 9.51 18.65
C GLY A 250 -11.70 9.97 17.19
N GLY A 251 -12.12 11.22 16.99
CA GLY A 251 -12.37 11.81 15.66
C GLY A 251 -11.14 12.37 14.96
N GLY A 252 -10.05 12.63 15.69
CA GLY A 252 -8.82 13.23 15.15
C GLY A 252 -7.95 12.26 14.35
N THR A 253 -7.01 12.81 13.59
CA THR A 253 -5.98 12.04 12.88
C THR A 253 -4.60 12.42 13.41
N PRO A 254 -3.76 11.45 13.84
CA PRO A 254 -2.41 11.75 14.31
C PRO A 254 -1.56 12.40 13.22
N SER A 255 -0.79 13.40 13.61
CA SER A 255 0.27 13.98 12.78
C SER A 255 1.63 13.40 13.16
N PHE A 256 2.45 13.08 12.16
CA PHE A 256 3.76 12.46 12.35
C PHE A 256 4.87 13.32 11.74
N ASP A 257 5.98 13.43 12.47
CA ASP A 257 7.24 14.03 12.00
C ASP A 257 8.40 13.05 12.21
N PRO A 258 9.11 12.62 11.14
CA PRO A 258 8.88 12.97 9.74
C PRO A 258 7.55 12.41 9.20
N PRO A 259 7.07 12.91 8.05
CA PRO A 259 5.93 12.31 7.35
C PRO A 259 6.18 10.83 7.03
N GLN A 260 5.20 9.98 7.36
CA GLN A 260 5.35 8.53 7.29
C GLN A 260 5.19 7.99 5.86
N VAL A 261 5.94 6.94 5.55
CA VAL A 261 5.82 6.20 4.29
C VAL A 261 4.48 5.49 4.24
N LYS A 262 3.77 5.58 3.12
CA LYS A 262 2.48 4.91 2.93
C LYS A 262 2.68 3.39 2.91
N THR A 263 1.93 2.68 3.74
CA THR A 263 1.94 1.22 3.80
C THR A 263 0.89 0.57 2.90
N TRP A 264 0.35 1.33 1.94
CA TRP A 264 -0.67 0.91 1.00
C TRP A 264 -0.27 1.29 -0.43
N GLU A 265 -0.86 0.61 -1.41
CA GLU A 265 -0.50 0.76 -2.82
C GLU A 265 -1.03 2.07 -3.41
N ASP A 266 -0.27 3.15 -3.23
CA ASP A 266 -0.46 4.43 -3.92
C ASP A 266 0.55 4.55 -5.07
N THR A 267 0.08 4.39 -6.30
CA THR A 267 0.91 4.41 -7.51
C THR A 267 1.03 5.79 -8.16
N ARG A 268 0.45 6.84 -7.55
CA ARG A 268 0.58 8.20 -8.06
C ARG A 268 2.04 8.64 -8.03
N THR A 269 2.51 9.19 -9.14
CA THR A 269 3.89 9.70 -9.24
C THR A 269 4.16 10.74 -8.14
N GLY A 270 5.26 10.59 -7.43
CA GLY A 270 5.65 11.50 -6.35
C GLY A 270 4.91 11.30 -5.02
N ALA A 271 4.00 10.33 -4.90
CA ALA A 271 3.46 9.97 -3.60
C ALA A 271 4.56 9.41 -2.68
N ASN A 272 4.45 9.62 -1.36
CA ASN A 272 5.34 9.03 -0.36
C ASN A 272 5.05 7.53 -0.17
N SER A 273 5.17 6.75 -1.24
CA SER A 273 4.73 5.36 -1.34
C SER A 273 5.80 4.52 -2.05
N PRO A 274 6.16 3.34 -1.54
CA PRO A 274 7.07 2.42 -2.22
C PRO A 274 6.61 1.97 -3.61
N TRP A 275 5.32 2.12 -3.93
CA TRP A 275 4.74 1.81 -5.24
C TRP A 275 4.72 3.00 -6.19
N ALA A 276 5.05 4.20 -5.73
CA ALA A 276 5.02 5.40 -6.54
C ALA A 276 6.28 5.54 -7.42
N PRO A 277 6.13 5.92 -8.70
CA PRO A 277 7.25 6.39 -9.49
C PRO A 277 7.96 7.56 -8.79
N LEU A 278 9.29 7.56 -8.87
CA LEU A 278 10.18 8.58 -8.28
C LEU A 278 10.21 8.62 -6.75
N TRP A 279 9.55 7.68 -6.06
CA TRP A 279 9.70 7.58 -4.62
C TRP A 279 11.15 7.25 -4.24
N THR A 280 11.64 7.95 -3.22
CA THR A 280 12.95 7.70 -2.61
C THR A 280 12.74 7.30 -1.17
N ARG A 281 13.39 6.19 -0.77
CA ARG A 281 13.39 5.75 0.61
C ARG A 281 13.90 6.85 1.56
N PRO A 282 13.30 7.02 2.76
CA PRO A 282 13.91 7.75 3.86
C PRO A 282 15.33 7.26 4.21
N PRO A 283 16.13 8.05 4.96
CA PRO A 283 17.41 7.59 5.47
C PRO A 283 17.27 6.30 6.30
N ILE A 284 18.22 5.37 6.14
CA ILE A 284 18.36 4.25 7.08
C ILE A 284 19.19 4.74 8.27
N PRO A 285 18.67 4.68 9.51
CA PRO A 285 19.45 4.95 10.71
C PRO A 285 20.59 3.96 10.87
N GLN A 286 21.79 4.46 11.21
CA GLN A 286 22.97 3.62 11.42
C GLN A 286 22.81 2.68 12.62
N ASP A 287 22.09 3.12 13.64
CA ASP A 287 21.80 2.37 14.86
C ASP A 287 20.66 1.36 14.67
N GLY A 288 20.00 1.34 13.50
CA GLY A 288 18.80 0.54 13.26
C GLY A 288 17.58 1.02 14.04
N ILE A 289 17.60 2.28 14.51
CA ILE A 289 16.53 2.86 15.34
C ILE A 289 15.86 4.02 14.60
N TRP A 290 14.58 3.84 14.28
CA TRP A 290 13.71 4.85 13.71
C TRP A 290 13.03 5.63 14.83
N ARG A 291 13.09 6.96 14.73
CA ARG A 291 12.47 7.90 15.66
C ARG A 291 11.41 8.69 14.92
N THR A 292 10.24 8.84 15.53
CA THR A 292 9.13 9.59 14.95
C THR A 292 8.41 10.32 16.07
N THR A 293 8.18 11.61 15.91
CA THR A 293 7.31 12.38 16.80
C THR A 293 5.87 12.28 16.30
N VAL A 294 4.94 11.97 17.19
CA VAL A 294 3.49 11.99 16.92
C VAL A 294 2.80 13.02 17.79
N SER A 295 1.78 13.68 17.26
CA SER A 295 0.90 14.60 18.00
C SER A 295 -0.56 14.43 17.60
N PHE A 296 -1.46 14.74 18.52
CA PHE A 296 -2.90 14.59 18.37
C PHE A 296 -3.61 15.92 18.62
N ASP A 297 -4.60 16.25 17.80
CA ASP A 297 -5.43 17.44 17.89
C ASP A 297 -6.77 17.20 18.60
N GLU A 298 -7.20 15.94 18.70
CA GLU A 298 -8.41 15.55 19.42
C GLU A 298 -8.12 14.53 20.54
N PRO A 299 -8.92 14.54 21.63
CA PRO A 299 -8.86 13.51 22.64
C PRO A 299 -9.46 12.20 22.13
N GLY A 300 -9.00 11.08 22.68
CA GLY A 300 -9.48 9.75 22.31
C GLY A 300 -8.48 8.64 22.62
N THR A 301 -8.88 7.41 22.31
CA THR A 301 -8.00 6.24 22.33
C THR A 301 -7.62 5.89 20.90
N TYR A 302 -6.32 5.89 20.63
CA TYR A 302 -5.76 5.60 19.32
C TYR A 302 -4.90 4.35 19.39
N ILE A 303 -5.05 3.45 18.43
CA ILE A 303 -4.10 2.36 18.21
C ILE A 303 -3.29 2.72 16.99
N LEU A 304 -2.00 2.99 17.21
CA LEU A 304 -1.05 3.20 16.13
C LEU A 304 -0.30 1.90 15.87
N ARG A 305 -0.08 1.61 14.60
CA ARG A 305 0.72 0.47 14.16
C ARG A 305 2.02 0.96 13.56
N ALA A 306 3.12 0.42 14.07
CA ALA A 306 4.42 0.45 13.40
C ALA A 306 4.50 -0.72 12.43
N ARG A 307 5.00 -0.47 11.23
CA ARG A 307 5.38 -1.50 10.26
C ARG A 307 6.86 -1.34 9.92
N GLY A 308 7.66 -2.36 10.22
CA GLY A 308 8.98 -2.54 9.61
C GLY A 308 8.83 -3.32 8.33
N ASP A 309 9.41 -2.83 7.23
CA ASP A 309 9.22 -3.39 5.89
C ASP A 309 10.58 -3.38 5.18
N ASP A 310 11.06 -4.55 4.77
CA ASP A 310 12.34 -4.73 4.04
C ASP A 310 12.18 -4.49 2.52
N GLY A 311 10.95 -4.26 2.06
CA GLY A 311 10.58 -4.17 0.66
C GLY A 311 9.76 -5.35 0.13
N ALA A 312 9.90 -6.53 0.72
CA ALA A 312 9.25 -7.78 0.31
C ALA A 312 8.33 -8.32 1.40
N LEU A 313 8.80 -8.31 2.65
CA LEU A 313 8.16 -8.80 3.85
C LEU A 313 8.04 -7.66 4.87
N TYR A 314 7.28 -7.91 5.94
CA TYR A 314 6.98 -6.91 6.93
C TYR A 314 6.70 -7.53 8.30
N HIS A 315 6.84 -6.71 9.34
CA HIS A 315 6.43 -7.02 10.70
C HIS A 315 5.75 -5.82 11.33
N ASP A 316 4.63 -6.07 12.01
CA ASP A 316 3.79 -5.05 12.61
C ASP A 316 3.83 -5.14 14.15
N GLN A 317 3.80 -4.00 14.83
CA GLN A 317 3.55 -3.89 16.27
C GLN A 317 2.64 -2.70 16.56
N ASP A 318 1.74 -2.88 17.54
CA ASP A 318 0.74 -1.88 17.90
C ASP A 318 1.08 -1.21 19.23
N VAL A 319 0.69 0.06 19.35
CA VAL A 319 0.68 0.80 20.61
C VAL A 319 -0.68 1.44 20.83
N THR A 320 -1.12 1.48 22.07
CA THR A 320 -2.31 2.21 22.49
C THR A 320 -1.90 3.57 23.06
N ILE A 321 -2.49 4.64 22.55
CA ILE A 321 -2.25 6.00 23.02
C ILE A 321 -3.57 6.58 23.49
N VAL A 322 -3.63 6.92 24.77
CA VAL A 322 -4.76 7.63 25.38
C VAL A 322 -4.46 9.12 25.38
N VAL A 323 -5.27 9.89 24.66
CA VAL A 323 -5.13 11.34 24.52
C VAL A 323 -6.22 12.01 25.34
N SER A 324 -5.80 12.77 26.35
CA SER A 324 -6.69 13.53 27.24
C SER A 324 -6.91 14.96 26.74
N ALA A 325 -8.11 15.50 26.94
CA ALA A 325 -8.41 16.89 26.64
C ALA A 325 -7.56 17.83 27.49
N ILE A 326 -7.24 19.01 26.96
CA ILE A 326 -6.72 20.12 27.76
C ILE A 326 -7.90 20.66 28.57
N ALA A 327 -7.78 20.71 29.90
CA ALA A 327 -8.79 21.36 30.72
C ALA A 327 -8.90 22.83 30.31
N SER A 328 -10.10 23.30 29.98
CA SER A 328 -10.38 24.73 29.79
C SER A 328 -10.08 25.45 31.10
N GLU A 329 -9.23 26.49 31.06
CA GLU A 329 -9.04 27.42 32.18
C GLU A 329 -10.28 28.28 32.44
#